data_AF-N9F7X0-F1
#
_entry.id   AF-N9F7X0-F1
#
_cell.length_a   1.000
_cell.length_b   1.000
_cell.length_c   1.000
_cell.angle_alpha   90.00
_cell.angle_beta   90.00
_cell.angle_gamma   90.00
#
_symmetry.space_group_name_H-M   'P 1'
#
loop_
_entity.id
_entity.type
_entity.pdbx_description
1 polymer ?
#
loop_
_entity_poly.entity_id
_entity_poly.type
_entity_poly.pdbx_seq_one_letter_code
_entity_poly.pdbx_strand_id
1 'polypeptide(L)' 'MNQWQKMISDLKDQGLTQAKIATEIGCSQNYVSDLERGACGKRLSYDLGRNLEALWNQHKQSTNVA' A
#
# COMPACT_ATOMS: atom_id res chain seq x y z
N MET A 1 -2.98 13.79 -2.37
CA MET A 1 -2.66 12.38 -2.09
C MET A 1 -2.89 12.10 -0.61
N ASN A 2 -3.74 11.14 -0.26
CA ASN A 2 -3.96 10.73 1.14
C ASN A 2 -2.82 9.81 1.63
N GLN A 3 -2.83 9.45 2.92
CA GLN A 3 -1.78 8.60 3.49
C GLN A 3 -1.65 7.23 2.81
N TRP A 4 -2.78 6.62 2.42
CA TRP A 4 -2.82 5.31 1.76
C TRP A 4 -2.23 5.35 0.37
N GLN A 5 -2.57 6.37 -0.40
CA GLN A 5 -1.99 6.61 -1.72
C GLN A 5 -0.48 6.77 -1.63
N LYS A 6 0.02 7.51 -0.64
CA LYS A 6 1.46 7.67 -0.40
C LYS A 6 2.14 6.33 -0.10
N MET A 7 1.57 5.53 0.80
CA MET A 7 2.13 4.20 1.13
C MET A 7 2.19 3.29 -0.10
N ILE A 8 1.15 3.28 -0.94
CA ILE A 8 1.16 2.49 -2.19
C ILE A 8 2.23 2.98 -3.16
N SER A 9 2.35 4.30 -3.37
CA SER A 9 3.38 4.88 -4.22
C SER A 9 4.78 4.52 -3.72
N ASP A 10 5.06 4.68 -2.43
CA ASP A 10 6.36 4.33 -1.83
C ASP A 10 6.68 2.84 -2.02
N LEU A 11 5.69 1.95 -1.86
CA LEU A 11 5.89 0.50 -2.10
C LEU A 11 6.16 0.19 -3.57
N LYS A 12 5.50 0.88 -4.50
CA LYS A 12 5.74 0.73 -5.94
C LYS A 12 7.12 1.23 -6.34
N ASP A 13 7.58 2.33 -5.76
CA ASP A 13 8.93 2.85 -5.99
C ASP A 13 10.02 1.88 -5.52
N GLN A 14 9.69 1.00 -4.56
CA GLN A 14 10.55 -0.11 -4.13
C GLN A 14 10.41 -1.38 -4.98
N GLY A 15 9.64 -1.33 -6.07
CA GLY A 15 9.48 -2.43 -7.02
C GLY A 15 8.30 -3.35 -6.75
N LEU A 16 7.42 -3.06 -5.78
CA LEU A 16 6.22 -3.87 -5.55
C LEU A 16 5.16 -3.55 -6.61
N THR A 17 4.54 -4.61 -7.12
CA THR A 17 3.38 -4.46 -8.02
C THR A 17 2.10 -4.30 -7.20
N GLN A 18 1.08 -3.67 -7.78
CA GLN A 18 -0.24 -3.57 -7.14
C GLN A 18 -0.82 -4.95 -6.80
N ALA A 19 -0.56 -5.97 -7.62
CA ALA A 19 -0.98 -7.34 -7.37
C ALA A 19 -0.31 -7.93 -6.13
N LYS A 20 0.99 -7.67 -5.94
CA LYS A 20 1.72 -8.11 -4.74
C LYS A 20 1.19 -7.39 -3.50
N ILE A 21 1.02 -6.07 -3.57
CA ILE A 21 0.46 -5.27 -2.47
C ILE A 21 -0.93 -5.81 -2.08
N ALA A 22 -1.79 -6.09 -3.06
CA ALA A 22 -3.13 -6.62 -2.82
C ALA A 22 -3.10 -7.97 -2.09
N THR A 23 -2.24 -8.89 -2.53
CA THR A 23 -2.04 -10.18 -1.88
C THR A 23 -1.59 -10.03 -0.44
N GLU A 24 -0.62 -9.14 -0.17
CA GLU A 24 -0.08 -8.94 1.18
C GLU A 24 -1.09 -8.26 2.13
N ILE A 25 -1.89 -7.31 1.64
CA ILE A 25 -2.88 -6.63 2.48
C ILE A 25 -4.22 -7.36 2.55
N GLY A 26 -4.42 -8.41 1.76
CA GLY A 26 -5.62 -9.26 1.77
C GLY A 26 -6.80 -8.69 0.99
N CYS A 27 -6.57 -8.02 -0.15
CA CYS A 27 -7.61 -7.47 -1.00
C CYS A 27 -7.38 -7.78 -2.49
N SER A 28 -8.19 -7.22 -3.38
CA SER A 28 -8.02 -7.37 -4.83
C SER A 28 -7.08 -6.32 -5.43
N GLN A 29 -6.39 -6.65 -6.52
CA GLN A 29 -5.53 -5.69 -7.24
C GLN A 29 -6.32 -4.45 -7.73
N ASN A 30 -7.58 -4.65 -8.14
CA ASN A 30 -8.48 -3.55 -8.50
C ASN A 30 -8.69 -2.59 -7.32
N TYR A 31 -8.86 -3.13 -6.11
CA TYR A 31 -9.00 -2.32 -4.90
C TYR A 31 -7.75 -1.48 -4.61
N VAL A 32 -6.55 -2.05 -4.82
CA VAL A 32 -5.29 -1.28 -4.71
C VAL A 32 -5.20 -0.20 -5.79
N SER A 33 -5.61 -0.48 -7.02
CA SER A 33 -5.68 0.52 -8.10
C SER A 33 -6.63 1.67 -7.77
N ASP A 34 -7.82 1.36 -7.23
CA ASP A 34 -8.80 2.36 -6.81
C ASP A 34 -8.28 3.18 -5.63
N LEU A 35 -7.60 2.53 -4.68
CA LEU A 35 -6.97 3.19 -3.54
C LEU A 35 -5.86 4.14 -4.01
N GLU A 36 -5.01 3.71 -4.94
CA GLU A 36 -3.95 4.53 -5.55
C GLU A 36 -4.52 5.76 -6.28
N ARG A 37 -5.62 5.58 -7.03
CA ARG A 37 -6.31 6.67 -7.74
C ARG A 37 -7.13 7.57 -6.83
N GLY A 38 -7.31 7.20 -5.55
CA GLY A 38 -8.10 7.95 -4.58
C GLY A 38 -9.61 7.71 -4.67
N ALA A 39 -10.05 6.69 -5.42
CA ALA A 39 -11.45 6.33 -5.60
C ALA A 39 -12.09 5.73 -4.33
N CYS A 40 -11.30 5.07 -3.46
CA CYS A 40 -11.76 4.58 -2.15
C CYS A 40 -12.01 5.69 -1.11
N GLY A 41 -11.83 6.97 -1.47
CA GLY A 41 -12.00 8.10 -0.56
C GLY A 41 -10.96 8.13 0.57
N LYS A 42 -11.29 8.80 1.68
CA LYS A 42 -10.37 8.97 2.83
C LYS A 42 -10.37 7.76 3.78
N ARG A 43 -11.31 6.82 3.64
CA ARG A 43 -11.57 5.76 4.63
C ARG A 43 -11.26 4.40 4.02
N LEU A 44 -10.20 3.79 4.54
CA LEU A 44 -9.87 2.39 4.36
C LEU A 44 -10.46 1.62 5.55
N SER A 45 -10.82 0.35 5.39
CA SER A 45 -11.18 -0.47 6.55
C SER A 45 -9.98 -0.58 7.51
N TYR A 46 -10.27 -0.74 8.80
CA TYR A 46 -9.23 -0.79 9.83
C TYR A 46 -8.19 -1.89 9.53
N ASP A 47 -8.64 -3.10 9.20
CA ASP A 47 -7.76 -4.25 8.94
C ASP A 47 -6.88 -4.03 7.71
N LEU A 48 -7.44 -3.53 6.60
CA LEU A 48 -6.66 -3.24 5.40
C LEU A 48 -5.63 -2.13 5.65
N GLY A 49 -5.99 -1.10 6.46
CA GLY A 49 -5.06 -0.05 6.85
C GLY A 49 -3.91 -0.57 7.70
N ARG A 50 -4.20 -1.42 8.68
CA ARG A 50 -3.18 -2.06 9.52
C ARG A 50 -2.24 -2.94 8.71
N ASN A 51 -2.76 -3.72 7.77
CA ASN A 51 -1.93 -4.56 6.90
C ASN A 51 -1.05 -3.73 5.96
N LEU A 52 -1.60 -2.66 5.38
CA LEU A 52 -0.85 -1.75 4.51
C LEU A 52 0.26 -1.01 5.28
N GLU A 53 -0.02 -0.53 6.49
CA GLU A 53 0.98 0.08 7.36
C GLU A 53 2.10 -0.91 7.73
N ALA A 54 1.75 -2.15 8.06
CA ALA A 54 2.71 -3.19 8.37
C ALA A 54 3.63 -3.49 7.17
N LEU A 55 3.05 -3.67 5.98
CA LEU A 55 3.79 -3.90 4.74
C LEU A 55 4.72 -2.71 4.42
N TRP A 56 4.21 -1.48 4.50
CA TRP A 56 5.01 -0.28 4.26
C TRP A 56 6.17 -0.11 5.24
N ASN A 57 5.96 -0.43 6.52
CA ASN A 57 7.00 -0.37 7.54
C ASN A 57 8.10 -1.42 7.32
N GLN A 58 7.74 -2.65 6.92
CA GLN A 58 8.71 -3.70 6.57
C GLN A 58 9.63 -3.25 5.42
N HIS A 59 9.01 -2.62 4.42
CA HIS A 59 9.69 -2.14 3.22
C HIS A 59 10.54 -0.88 3.46
N LYS A 60 10.10 0.02 4.34
CA LYS A 60 10.89 1.19 4.76
C LYS A 60 12.22 0.85 5.42
N GLN A 61 12.29 -0.26 6.17
CA GLN A 61 13.51 -0.66 6.88
C GLN A 61 14.54 -1.31 5.94
N SER A 62 14.11 -1.83 4.79
CA SER A 62 15.01 -2.40 3.78
C SER A 62 15.79 -1.36 2.98
N THR A 63 15.35 -0.10 2.94
CA THR A 63 16.03 0.98 2.19
C THR A 63 17.17 1.67 2.99
N ASN A 64 17.53 1.18 4.18
CA ASN A 64 18.61 1.77 4.98
C ASN A 64 19.89 0.91 4.99
N VAL A 65 20.33 0.48 3.80
CA VAL A 65 21.65 -0.16 3.62
C VAL A 65 22.32 0.37 2.35
N ALA A 66 23.06 1.48 2.49
CA ALA A 66 24.37 1.80 1.88
C ALA A 66 24.62 3.31 1.96
#